data_AF-A0A0G3HCL9-F1
#
_entry.id   AF-A0A0G3HCL9-F1
#
_cell.length_a   1.000
_cell.length_b   1.000
_cell.length_c   1.000
_cell.angle_alpha   90.00
_cell.angle_beta   90.00
_cell.angle_gamma   90.00
#
_symmetry.space_group_name_H-M   'P 1'
#
loop_
_entity.id
_entity.type
_entity.pdbx_description
1 polymer ?
#
loop_
_entity_poly.entity_id
_entity_poly.type
_entity_poly.pdbx_seq_one_letter_code
_entity_poly.pdbx_strand_id
1 'polypeptide(L)'
;MAGTSVRNAGVANLSGLSTADKVNALRSQMQAMVGSAALAPVGPAAASELPQDDGLDVGLPLPLPRRAITEVSDCPALIVHLLDRITRGGGYAAVIGWPELSVAGIERLHQLVLVPDPGPEPLSIAGVLAEGLDVVVWHTAGEIELSPTRARPLAAKARAGQAAVVLVGPKVASPALRVDASVTTYRGIGRGSGRITGLDIEVAVRNKSQRRRAVVTLGERPRLQAVGS
;
A
#
# COMPACT_ATOMS: atom_id res chain seq x y z
N MET A 1 -2.82 44.30 46.19
CA MET A 1 -3.21 43.23 45.27
C MET A 1 -1.94 42.63 44.69
N ALA A 2 -1.81 41.31 44.79
CA ALA A 2 -0.56 40.54 44.79
C ALA A 2 0.14 40.48 43.42
N GLY A 3 1.45 40.76 43.43
CA GLY A 3 2.36 40.49 42.31
C GLY A 3 2.77 39.02 42.30
N THR A 4 2.60 38.37 41.15
CA THR A 4 2.94 36.96 40.93
C THR A 4 4.46 36.79 40.89
N SER A 5 5.01 36.03 41.83
CA SER A 5 6.42 35.66 41.89
C SER A 5 6.72 34.53 40.89
N VAL A 6 7.54 34.81 39.89
CA VAL A 6 8.05 33.81 38.94
C VAL A 6 9.25 33.12 39.59
N ARG A 7 9.07 31.87 40.01
CA ARG A 7 10.14 31.00 40.49
C ARG A 7 11.09 30.70 39.34
N ASN A 8 12.27 31.30 39.37
CA ASN A 8 13.36 31.02 38.45
C ASN A 8 14.01 29.69 38.87
N ALA A 9 13.67 28.60 38.17
CA ALA A 9 14.21 27.28 38.44
C ALA A 9 15.70 27.24 38.06
N GLY A 10 16.56 27.33 39.08
CA GLY A 10 17.93 26.83 39.14
C GLY A 10 18.69 26.63 37.84
N VAL A 11 19.15 27.72 37.22
CA VAL A 11 20.33 27.66 36.35
C VAL A 11 21.53 27.60 37.29
N ALA A 12 22.03 26.40 37.58
CA ALA A 12 23.28 26.23 38.31
C ALA A 12 24.37 27.02 37.54
N ASN A 13 24.98 27.99 38.20
CA ASN A 13 25.94 28.90 37.58
C ASN A 13 27.25 28.13 37.30
N LEU A 14 27.34 27.53 36.12
CA LEU A 14 28.46 26.68 35.69
C LEU A 14 29.75 27.49 35.43
N SER A 15 29.74 28.82 35.57
CA SER A 15 30.84 29.70 35.17
C SER A 15 32.15 29.48 35.94
N GLY A 16 32.12 28.89 37.14
CA GLY A 16 33.30 28.65 37.98
C GLY A 16 33.87 27.23 37.98
N LEU A 17 33.31 26.30 37.22
CA LEU A 17 33.70 24.88 37.24
C LEU A 17 34.77 24.53 36.20
N SER A 18 35.61 23.54 36.51
CA SER A 18 36.57 22.98 35.56
C SER A 18 35.83 22.36 34.36
N THR A 19 36.49 22.30 33.20
CA THR A 19 35.90 21.73 31.98
C THR A 19 35.43 20.29 32.18
N ALA A 20 36.14 19.52 33.00
CA ALA A 20 35.78 18.14 33.33
C ALA A 20 34.47 18.07 34.14
N ASP A 21 34.28 18.97 35.10
CA ASP A 21 33.08 19.00 35.93
C ASP A 21 31.85 19.46 35.14
N LYS A 22 32.03 20.39 34.20
CA LYS A 22 30.98 20.81 33.25
C LYS A 22 30.54 19.65 32.35
N VAL A 23 31.49 18.88 31.83
CA VAL A 23 31.20 17.71 30.98
C VAL A 23 30.46 16.63 31.77
N ASN A 24 30.84 16.38 33.02
CA ASN A 24 30.16 15.41 33.87
C ASN A 24 28.74 15.85 34.21
N ALA A 25 28.53 17.12 34.57
CA ALA A 25 27.20 17.66 34.83
C ALA A 25 26.27 17.56 33.61
N LEU A 26 26.78 17.89 32.41
CA LEU A 26 26.01 17.80 31.17
C LEU A 26 25.69 16.34 30.81
N ARG A 27 26.63 15.42 31.02
CA ARG A 27 26.45 13.98 30.77
C ARG A 27 25.41 13.38 31.73
N SER A 28 25.43 13.76 33.01
CA SER A 28 24.39 13.37 33.98
C SER A 28 23.01 13.92 33.60
N GLN A 29 22.93 15.15 33.08
CA GLN A 29 21.67 15.76 32.64
C GLN A 29 21.14 15.10 31.35
N MET A 30 22.00 14.77 30.40
CA MET A 30 21.61 14.00 29.20
C MET A 30 21.12 12.59 29.55
N GLN A 31 21.75 11.92 30.53
CA GLN A 31 21.29 10.62 31.01
C GLN A 31 19.92 10.69 31.70
N ALA A 32 19.63 11.78 32.43
CA ALA A 32 18.32 12.02 33.03
C ALA A 32 17.21 12.31 31.99
N MET A 33 17.54 12.87 30.82
CA MET A 33 16.58 13.09 29.72
C MET A 33 16.31 11.86 28.86
N VAL A 34 17.19 10.84 28.88
CA VAL A 34 17.07 9.62 28.06
C VAL A 34 16.36 8.47 28.80
N GLY A 35 16.02 8.65 30.08
CA GLY A 35 15.46 7.60 30.94
C GLY A 35 13.96 7.73 31.26
N SER A 36 13.08 7.63 30.26
CA SER A 36 11.69 7.18 30.52
C SER A 36 10.99 6.65 29.26
N ALA A 37 11.32 5.41 28.91
CA ALA A 37 10.42 4.47 28.28
C ALA A 37 11.02 3.07 28.49
N ALA A 38 10.56 2.36 29.52
CA ALA A 38 10.88 0.96 29.69
C ALA A 38 10.36 0.19 28.47
N LEU A 39 11.25 -0.14 27.53
CA LEU A 39 10.96 -1.14 26.51
C LEU A 39 10.99 -2.52 27.17
N ALA A 40 9.79 -3.08 27.37
CA ALA A 40 9.63 -4.51 27.54
C ALA A 40 10.19 -5.24 26.30
N PRO A 41 10.81 -6.43 26.46
CA PRO A 41 11.36 -7.17 25.34
C PRO A 41 10.23 -7.56 24.36
N VAL A 42 10.32 -7.06 23.14
CA VAL A 42 9.47 -7.48 22.02
C VAL A 42 9.93 -8.88 21.61
N GLY A 43 9.26 -9.91 22.13
CA GLY A 43 9.34 -11.27 21.60
C GLY A 43 8.96 -11.30 20.12
N PRO A 44 9.30 -12.37 19.37
CA PRO A 44 8.96 -12.48 17.96
C PRO A 44 7.46 -12.26 17.81
N ALA A 45 7.09 -11.22 17.07
CA ALA A 45 5.71 -10.84 16.85
C ALA A 45 4.96 -12.05 16.30
N ALA A 46 4.15 -12.67 17.17
CA ALA A 46 3.09 -13.56 16.74
C ALA A 46 2.33 -12.80 15.65
N ALA A 47 2.15 -13.46 14.50
CA ALA A 47 1.36 -12.94 13.43
C ALA A 47 -0.02 -12.62 14.01
N SER A 48 -0.26 -11.34 14.32
CA SER A 48 -1.56 -10.84 14.70
C SER A 48 -2.48 -11.22 13.56
N GLU A 49 -3.36 -12.18 13.78
CA GLU A 49 -4.53 -12.37 12.95
C GLU A 49 -5.24 -11.02 12.93
N LEU A 50 -5.17 -10.35 11.78
CA LEU A 50 -5.96 -9.17 11.51
C LEU A 50 -7.43 -9.59 11.57
N PRO A 51 -8.33 -8.74 12.10
CA PRO A 51 -9.77 -8.99 12.01
C PRO A 51 -10.14 -9.31 10.55
N GLN A 52 -10.76 -10.48 10.34
CA GLN A 52 -10.87 -11.13 9.03
C GLN A 52 -11.87 -10.47 8.06
N ASP A 53 -12.40 -9.27 8.33
CA ASP A 53 -13.57 -8.75 7.60
C ASP A 53 -13.52 -7.26 7.18
N ASP A 54 -12.33 -6.69 6.99
CA ASP A 54 -12.15 -5.31 6.44
C ASP A 54 -11.52 -5.33 5.02
N GLY A 55 -11.80 -6.38 4.25
CA GLY A 55 -11.28 -6.49 2.89
C GLY A 55 -12.11 -5.66 1.90
N LEU A 56 -11.44 -5.02 0.94
CA LEU A 56 -12.09 -4.38 -0.19
C LEU A 56 -12.62 -5.45 -1.15
N ASP A 57 -13.94 -5.55 -1.29
CA ASP A 57 -14.52 -6.29 -2.39
C ASP A 57 -14.17 -5.54 -3.69
N VAL A 58 -13.33 -6.14 -4.53
CA VAL A 58 -12.90 -5.59 -5.84
C VAL A 58 -13.09 -6.59 -6.98
N GLY A 59 -13.97 -7.59 -6.82
CA GLY A 59 -14.28 -8.57 -7.87
C GLY A 59 -13.26 -9.70 -7.98
N LEU A 60 -12.32 -9.77 -7.03
CA LEU A 60 -11.38 -10.86 -6.88
C LEU A 60 -12.03 -12.06 -6.13
N PRO A 61 -11.52 -13.30 -6.30
CA PRO A 61 -12.03 -14.47 -5.58
C PRO A 61 -11.86 -14.42 -4.05
N LEU A 62 -11.02 -13.50 -3.57
CA LEU A 62 -10.82 -13.11 -2.18
C LEU A 62 -10.78 -11.58 -2.11
N PRO A 63 -11.31 -10.97 -1.04
CA PRO A 63 -11.27 -9.52 -0.91
C PRO A 63 -9.83 -9.01 -0.79
N LEU A 64 -9.57 -7.81 -1.29
CA LEU A 64 -8.27 -7.17 -1.24
C LEU A 64 -8.02 -6.66 0.20
N PRO A 65 -7.01 -7.17 0.93
CA PRO A 65 -6.83 -6.82 2.34
C PRO A 65 -6.45 -5.35 2.50
N ARG A 66 -7.25 -4.60 3.28
CA ARG A 66 -6.85 -3.28 3.76
C ARG A 66 -5.71 -3.40 4.77
N ARG A 67 -5.00 -2.26 4.96
CA ARG A 67 -3.95 -2.10 5.97
C ARG A 67 -2.78 -3.07 5.80
N ALA A 68 -2.61 -3.56 4.58
CA ALA A 68 -1.71 -4.63 4.25
C ALA A 68 -1.17 -4.48 2.82
N ILE A 69 -0.13 -5.25 2.53
CA ILE A 69 0.51 -5.30 1.22
C ILE A 69 -0.02 -6.50 0.44
N THR A 70 -0.49 -6.25 -0.77
CA THR A 70 -0.85 -7.24 -1.79
C THR A 70 0.11 -7.13 -2.94
N GLU A 71 0.62 -8.25 -3.43
CA GLU A 71 1.34 -8.29 -4.70
C GLU A 71 0.39 -8.72 -5.81
N VAL A 72 0.48 -8.06 -6.96
CA VAL A 72 -0.26 -8.41 -8.16
C VAL A 72 0.76 -8.58 -9.29
N SER A 73 0.58 -9.60 -10.13
CA SER A 73 1.36 -9.71 -11.37
C SER A 73 1.14 -8.49 -12.26
N ASP A 74 2.06 -8.25 -13.19
CA ASP A 74 1.91 -7.16 -14.14
C ASP A 74 0.74 -7.44 -15.12
N CYS A 75 -0.44 -6.96 -14.75
CA CYS A 75 -1.68 -7.08 -15.51
C CYS A 75 -2.43 -5.74 -15.46
N PRO A 76 -2.13 -4.79 -16.37
CA PRO A 76 -2.72 -3.45 -16.38
C PRO A 76 -4.26 -3.48 -16.41
N ALA A 77 -4.84 -4.40 -17.20
CA ALA A 77 -6.28 -4.54 -17.32
C ALA A 77 -6.96 -4.89 -15.98
N LEU A 78 -6.33 -5.75 -15.17
CA LEU A 78 -6.83 -6.06 -13.83
C LEU A 78 -6.73 -4.81 -12.95
N ILE A 79 -5.58 -4.13 -12.92
CA ILE A 79 -5.37 -2.96 -12.08
C ILE A 79 -6.39 -1.85 -12.39
N VAL A 80 -6.62 -1.55 -13.67
CA VAL A 80 -7.65 -0.58 -14.09
C VAL A 80 -9.04 -1.00 -13.61
N HIS A 81 -9.38 -2.30 -13.70
CA HIS A 81 -10.65 -2.80 -13.19
C HIS A 81 -10.80 -2.62 -11.67
N LEU A 82 -9.75 -2.93 -10.91
CA LEU A 82 -9.78 -2.73 -9.46
C LEU A 82 -10.00 -1.25 -9.12
N LEU A 83 -9.24 -0.35 -9.77
CA LEU A 83 -9.33 1.10 -9.55
C LEU A 83 -10.69 1.67 -9.94
N ASP A 84 -11.27 1.26 -11.08
CA ASP A 84 -12.63 1.67 -11.45
C ASP A 84 -13.64 1.20 -10.40
N ARG A 85 -13.55 -0.05 -9.92
CA ARG A 85 -14.47 -0.55 -8.90
C ARG A 85 -14.37 0.20 -7.57
N ILE A 86 -13.15 0.51 -7.13
CA ILE A 86 -12.89 1.28 -5.89
C ILE A 86 -13.48 2.70 -6.01
N THR A 87 -13.15 3.38 -7.10
CA THR A 87 -13.57 4.78 -7.30
C THR A 87 -15.08 4.89 -7.52
N ARG A 88 -15.70 3.99 -8.30
CA ARG A 88 -17.16 3.88 -8.37
C ARG A 88 -17.83 3.62 -7.03
N GLY A 89 -17.14 2.93 -6.11
CA GLY A 89 -17.56 2.71 -4.73
C GLY A 89 -17.43 3.95 -3.83
N GLY A 90 -16.96 5.08 -4.34
CA GLY A 90 -16.73 6.31 -3.58
C GLY A 90 -15.32 6.43 -2.99
N GLY A 91 -14.48 5.41 -3.14
CA GLY A 91 -13.13 5.39 -2.60
C GLY A 91 -12.13 6.20 -3.42
N TYR A 92 -10.99 6.52 -2.80
CA TYR A 92 -9.89 7.22 -3.46
C TYR A 92 -8.70 6.29 -3.66
N ALA A 93 -8.05 6.41 -4.82
CA ALA A 93 -6.92 5.57 -5.18
C ALA A 93 -5.73 6.37 -5.70
N ALA A 94 -4.53 5.81 -5.57
CA ALA A 94 -3.32 6.34 -6.20
C ALA A 94 -2.61 5.30 -7.06
N VAL A 95 -1.95 5.77 -8.12
CA VAL A 95 -1.00 4.99 -8.93
C VAL A 95 0.33 5.71 -8.95
N ILE A 96 1.40 4.99 -8.63
CA ILE A 96 2.76 5.51 -8.49
C ILE A 96 3.67 4.73 -9.44
N GLY A 97 4.43 5.45 -10.27
CA GLY A 97 5.47 4.84 -11.12
C GLY A 97 4.94 4.06 -12.33
N TRP A 98 3.75 4.40 -12.85
CA TRP A 98 3.17 3.74 -14.03
C TRP A 98 2.72 4.72 -15.12
N PRO A 99 3.67 5.39 -15.80
CA PRO A 99 3.33 6.38 -16.83
C PRO A 99 2.58 5.81 -18.03
N GLU A 100 2.74 4.52 -18.34
CA GLU A 100 2.09 3.84 -19.47
C GLU A 100 0.68 3.33 -19.15
N LEU A 101 0.23 3.42 -17.89
CA LEU A 101 -1.08 2.89 -17.50
C LEU A 101 -2.22 3.72 -18.11
N SER A 102 -3.01 3.11 -18.98
CA SER A 102 -4.21 3.73 -19.50
C SER A 102 -5.31 3.79 -18.44
N VAL A 103 -5.74 5.01 -18.09
CA VAL A 103 -6.84 5.26 -17.14
C VAL A 103 -8.20 5.45 -17.83
N ALA A 104 -8.27 5.25 -19.14
CA ALA A 104 -9.49 5.48 -19.93
C ALA A 104 -10.69 4.61 -19.50
N GLY A 105 -10.42 3.48 -18.82
CA GLY A 105 -11.44 2.58 -18.30
C GLY A 105 -12.00 2.97 -16.92
N ILE A 106 -11.57 4.09 -16.33
CA ILE A 106 -11.98 4.54 -15.00
C ILE A 106 -12.98 5.69 -15.13
N GLU A 107 -14.21 5.50 -14.64
CA GLU A 107 -15.26 6.52 -14.75
C GLU A 107 -14.97 7.75 -13.86
N ARG A 108 -14.48 7.52 -12.64
CA ARG A 108 -14.36 8.54 -11.59
C ARG A 108 -12.93 9.05 -11.42
N LEU A 109 -12.37 9.62 -12.48
CA LEU A 109 -10.98 10.10 -12.49
C LEU A 109 -10.65 11.15 -11.42
N HIS A 110 -11.63 11.91 -10.92
CA HIS A 110 -11.42 12.89 -9.85
C HIS A 110 -11.09 12.27 -8.48
N GLN A 111 -11.24 10.95 -8.34
CA GLN A 111 -10.84 10.18 -7.15
C GLN A 111 -9.49 9.48 -7.31
N LEU A 112 -8.80 9.70 -8.44
CA LEU A 112 -7.54 9.06 -8.77
C LEU A 112 -6.38 10.06 -8.68
N VAL A 113 -5.36 9.71 -7.90
CA VAL A 113 -4.08 10.43 -7.85
C VAL A 113 -3.08 9.68 -8.73
N LEU A 114 -2.45 10.38 -9.67
CA LEU A 114 -1.42 9.81 -10.53
C LEU A 114 -0.08 10.45 -10.21
N VAL A 115 0.92 9.63 -9.91
CA VAL A 115 2.32 10.01 -9.73
C VAL A 115 3.15 9.23 -10.75
N PRO A 116 3.23 9.69 -12.01
CA PRO A 116 3.91 8.94 -13.08
C PRO A 116 5.40 8.75 -12.82
N ASP A 117 6.07 9.80 -12.31
CA ASP A 117 7.48 9.78 -11.92
C ASP A 117 7.62 10.11 -10.42
N PRO A 118 7.80 9.09 -9.55
CA PRO A 118 7.96 9.30 -8.11
C PRO A 118 9.37 9.77 -7.71
N GLY A 119 10.31 9.90 -8.65
CA GLY A 119 11.69 10.24 -8.35
C GLY A 119 12.38 9.18 -7.46
N PRO A 120 13.32 9.60 -6.58
CA PRO A 120 14.22 8.66 -5.88
C PRO A 120 13.58 7.90 -4.71
N GLU A 121 12.45 8.37 -4.17
CA GLU A 121 11.83 7.81 -2.96
C GLU A 121 10.36 7.37 -3.14
N PRO A 122 10.08 6.40 -4.03
CA PRO A 122 8.71 5.95 -4.28
C PRO A 122 8.03 5.35 -3.04
N LEU A 123 8.80 4.70 -2.16
CA LEU A 123 8.30 4.12 -0.90
C LEU A 123 7.80 5.18 0.08
N SER A 124 8.48 6.34 0.15
CA SER A 124 8.07 7.47 0.98
C SER A 124 6.72 8.02 0.50
N ILE A 125 6.58 8.22 -0.81
CA ILE A 125 5.33 8.68 -1.45
C ILE A 125 4.20 7.67 -1.22
N ALA A 126 4.45 6.38 -1.47
CA ALA A 126 3.48 5.33 -1.24
C ALA A 126 3.01 5.27 0.22
N GLY A 127 3.94 5.44 1.17
CA GLY A 127 3.62 5.46 2.59
C GLY A 127 2.73 6.64 3.00
N VAL A 128 2.99 7.84 2.47
CA VAL A 128 2.15 9.03 2.74
C VAL A 128 0.75 8.85 2.15
N LEU A 129 0.65 8.38 0.90
CA LEU A 129 -0.65 8.16 0.26
C LEU A 129 -1.44 7.04 0.95
N ALA A 130 -0.76 6.01 1.48
CA ALA A 130 -1.41 4.89 2.16
C ALA A 130 -2.08 5.28 3.49
N GLU A 131 -1.72 6.41 4.09
CA GLU A 131 -2.37 6.93 5.29
C GLU A 131 -3.75 7.53 5.01
N GLY A 132 -3.96 8.09 3.81
CA GLY A 132 -5.16 8.87 3.48
C GLY A 132 -6.07 8.29 2.41
N LEU A 133 -5.64 7.26 1.68
CA LEU A 133 -6.39 6.68 0.56
C LEU A 133 -6.91 5.27 0.85
N ASP A 134 -7.82 4.78 0.01
CA ASP A 134 -8.33 3.41 0.09
C ASP A 134 -7.42 2.40 -0.58
N VAL A 135 -6.78 2.79 -1.69
CA VAL A 135 -5.83 1.94 -2.42
C VAL A 135 -4.64 2.73 -2.93
N VAL A 136 -3.46 2.16 -2.78
CA VAL A 136 -2.22 2.71 -3.36
C VAL A 136 -1.55 1.64 -4.18
N VAL A 137 -1.48 1.85 -5.50
CA VAL A 137 -0.75 1.00 -6.44
C VAL A 137 0.64 1.60 -6.63
N TRP A 138 1.67 0.81 -6.36
CA TRP A 138 3.04 1.13 -6.76
C TRP A 138 3.54 0.12 -7.77
N HIS A 139 3.91 0.64 -8.94
CA HIS A 139 4.41 -0.12 -10.06
C HIS A 139 5.91 0.14 -10.29
N THR A 140 6.61 -0.91 -10.74
CA THR A 140 7.92 -0.80 -11.37
C THR A 140 7.94 -1.66 -12.63
N ALA A 141 8.55 -1.17 -13.72
CA ALA A 141 8.56 -1.84 -15.02
C ALA A 141 9.22 -3.24 -15.03
N GLY A 142 9.96 -3.57 -13.97
CA GLY A 142 10.54 -4.90 -13.76
C GLY A 142 10.32 -5.37 -12.34
N GLU A 143 10.61 -6.65 -12.11
CA GLU A 143 10.56 -7.24 -10.78
C GLU A 143 11.70 -6.72 -9.91
N ILE A 144 11.37 -6.28 -8.69
CA ILE A 144 12.35 -5.77 -7.73
C ILE A 144 12.07 -6.40 -6.36
N GLU A 145 13.03 -7.17 -5.85
CA GLU A 145 12.95 -7.73 -4.51
C GLU A 145 13.23 -6.66 -3.45
N LEU A 146 12.24 -6.39 -2.60
CA LEU A 146 12.38 -5.49 -1.47
C LEU A 146 12.85 -6.27 -0.25
N SER A 147 14.04 -5.92 0.23
CA SER A 147 14.52 -6.44 1.50
C SER A 147 13.54 -6.08 2.63
N PRO A 148 13.46 -6.90 3.71
CA PRO A 148 12.59 -6.60 4.85
C PRO A 148 12.80 -5.19 5.41
N THR A 149 14.04 -4.70 5.43
CA THR A 149 14.37 -3.35 5.90
C THR A 149 13.74 -2.26 5.01
N ARG A 150 13.71 -2.45 3.69
CA ARG A 150 13.09 -1.50 2.75
C ARG A 150 11.56 -1.57 2.77
N ALA A 151 10.99 -2.76 2.94
CA ALA A 151 9.54 -2.94 2.94
C ALA A 151 8.87 -2.55 4.28
N ARG A 152 9.60 -2.66 5.40
CA ARG A 152 9.04 -2.47 6.76
C ARG A 152 8.40 -1.09 6.98
N PRO A 153 8.98 0.05 6.55
CA PRO A 153 8.34 1.36 6.69
C PRO A 153 7.00 1.44 5.97
N LEU A 154 6.93 0.98 4.71
CA LEU A 154 5.68 0.96 3.94
C LEU A 154 4.64 0.05 4.60
N ALA A 155 5.04 -1.13 5.06
CA ALA A 155 4.13 -2.03 5.78
C ALA A 155 3.63 -1.42 7.10
N ALA A 156 4.46 -0.64 7.79
CA ALA A 156 4.04 0.07 9.01
C ALA A 156 3.03 1.18 8.68
N LYS A 157 3.28 1.95 7.62
CA LYS A 157 2.36 3.00 7.13
C LYS A 157 1.02 2.42 6.68
N ALA A 158 1.04 1.33 5.90
CA ALA A 158 -0.17 0.60 5.51
C ALA A 158 -0.99 0.19 6.75
N ARG A 159 -0.34 -0.39 7.77
CA ARG A 159 -1.03 -0.79 9.02
C ARG A 159 -1.57 0.41 9.81
N ALA A 160 -0.97 1.59 9.72
CA ALA A 160 -1.46 2.78 10.41
C ALA A 160 -2.67 3.39 9.69
N GLY A 161 -2.65 3.42 8.35
CA GLY A 161 -3.68 3.99 7.48
C GLY A 161 -4.90 3.09 7.25
N GLN A 162 -5.59 3.29 6.12
CA GLN A 162 -6.74 2.47 5.70
C GLN A 162 -6.53 1.82 4.32
N ALA A 163 -5.40 2.10 3.66
CA ALA A 163 -5.15 1.66 2.31
C ALA A 163 -4.89 0.16 2.21
N ALA A 164 -5.41 -0.47 1.16
CA ALA A 164 -4.78 -1.65 0.59
C ALA A 164 -3.61 -1.20 -0.30
N VAL A 165 -2.39 -1.63 0.04
CA VAL A 165 -1.20 -1.32 -0.75
C VAL A 165 -1.00 -2.43 -1.77
N VAL A 166 -0.99 -2.08 -3.05
CA VAL A 166 -0.83 -2.99 -4.18
C VAL A 166 0.53 -2.77 -4.82
N LEU A 167 1.35 -3.82 -4.88
CA LEU A 167 2.64 -3.83 -5.54
C LEU A 167 2.54 -4.55 -6.88
N VAL A 168 2.98 -3.91 -7.96
CA VAL A 168 3.07 -4.48 -9.30
C VAL A 168 4.50 -4.38 -9.79
N GLY A 169 5.21 -5.50 -9.84
CA GLY A 169 6.67 -5.53 -10.03
C GLY A 169 7.41 -5.75 -8.71
N PRO A 170 7.34 -4.85 -7.70
CA PRO A 170 8.02 -5.07 -6.44
C PRO A 170 7.50 -6.31 -5.70
N LYS A 171 8.42 -7.06 -5.09
CA LYS A 171 8.15 -8.25 -4.29
C LYS A 171 8.58 -8.05 -2.85
N VAL A 172 7.84 -8.65 -1.93
CA VAL A 172 8.17 -8.65 -0.49
C VAL A 172 8.18 -10.08 0.03
N ALA A 173 8.92 -10.31 1.12
CA ALA A 173 9.05 -11.64 1.72
C ALA A 173 7.70 -12.23 2.17
N SER A 174 6.76 -11.41 2.62
CA SER A 174 5.49 -11.88 3.20
C SER A 174 4.34 -10.91 2.96
N PRO A 175 3.80 -10.83 1.73
CA PRO A 175 2.59 -10.08 1.45
C PRO A 175 1.38 -10.79 2.08
N ALA A 176 0.32 -10.04 2.36
CA ALA A 176 -0.93 -10.59 2.90
C ALA A 176 -1.71 -11.38 1.83
N LEU A 177 -1.63 -10.92 0.58
CA LEU A 177 -2.25 -11.57 -0.57
C LEU A 177 -1.29 -11.51 -1.77
N ARG A 178 -1.27 -12.56 -2.58
CA ARG A 178 -0.66 -12.55 -3.92
C ARG A 178 -1.73 -12.85 -4.95
N VAL A 179 -1.72 -12.10 -6.05
CA VAL A 179 -2.67 -12.19 -7.16
C VAL A 179 -1.87 -12.41 -8.43
N ASP A 180 -1.97 -13.61 -8.99
CA ASP A 180 -1.41 -13.94 -10.30
C ASP A 180 -2.55 -13.80 -11.33
N ALA A 181 -2.35 -12.96 -12.34
CA ALA A 181 -3.36 -12.59 -13.31
C ALA A 181 -2.80 -12.55 -14.74
N SER A 182 -3.55 -13.12 -15.68
CA SER A 182 -3.22 -13.12 -17.10
C SER A 182 -4.47 -12.96 -17.96
N VAL A 183 -4.40 -12.15 -19.01
CA VAL A 183 -5.48 -12.02 -20.00
C VAL A 183 -5.50 -13.29 -20.85
N THR A 184 -6.62 -13.99 -20.88
CA THR A 184 -6.76 -15.27 -21.59
C THR A 184 -7.62 -15.15 -22.85
N THR A 185 -8.46 -14.12 -22.97
CA THR A 185 -9.37 -13.97 -24.12
C THR A 185 -9.64 -12.50 -24.39
N TYR A 186 -9.78 -12.17 -25.68
CA TYR A 186 -10.27 -10.88 -26.18
C TYR A 186 -11.55 -11.09 -26.99
N ARG A 187 -12.48 -10.14 -26.90
CA ARG A 187 -13.77 -10.11 -27.61
C ARG A 187 -13.91 -8.85 -28.45
N GLY A 188 -14.76 -8.90 -29.48
CA GLY A 188 -15.06 -7.76 -30.35
C GLY A 188 -14.08 -7.55 -31.51
N ILE A 189 -13.05 -8.40 -31.61
CA ILE A 189 -12.07 -8.41 -32.70
C ILE A 189 -12.31 -9.61 -33.63
N GLY A 190 -12.21 -9.37 -34.93
CA GLY A 190 -12.30 -10.37 -35.99
C GLY A 190 -11.10 -10.30 -36.93
N ARG A 191 -11.14 -11.01 -38.06
CA ARG A 191 -10.07 -10.93 -39.07
C ARG A 191 -10.05 -9.54 -39.68
N GLY A 192 -9.03 -8.74 -39.35
CA GLY A 192 -8.77 -7.41 -39.91
C GLY A 192 -9.80 -6.32 -39.56
N SER A 193 -10.70 -6.57 -38.60
CA SER A 193 -11.76 -5.62 -38.21
C SER A 193 -12.16 -5.77 -36.75
N GLY A 194 -12.84 -4.77 -36.20
CA GLY A 194 -13.39 -4.78 -34.85
C GLY A 194 -12.67 -3.87 -33.85
N ARG A 195 -13.19 -3.83 -32.64
CA ARG A 195 -12.62 -3.13 -31.48
C ARG A 195 -12.74 -4.07 -30.28
N ILE A 196 -11.78 -4.04 -29.37
CA ILE A 196 -11.89 -4.83 -28.14
C ILE A 196 -13.12 -4.32 -27.38
N THR A 197 -14.15 -5.17 -27.26
CA THR A 197 -15.36 -4.88 -26.49
C THR A 197 -15.37 -5.57 -25.14
N GLY A 198 -14.51 -6.57 -24.94
CA GLY A 198 -14.31 -7.22 -23.65
C GLY A 198 -13.10 -8.14 -23.63
N LEU A 199 -12.74 -8.59 -22.44
CA LEU A 199 -11.65 -9.54 -22.21
C LEU A 199 -11.92 -10.38 -20.96
N ASP A 200 -11.30 -11.55 -20.89
CA ASP A 200 -11.27 -12.39 -19.70
C ASP A 200 -9.87 -12.43 -19.11
N ILE A 201 -9.79 -12.33 -17.79
CA ILE A 201 -8.57 -12.43 -17.01
C ILE A 201 -8.70 -13.66 -16.12
N GLU A 202 -7.83 -14.65 -16.31
CA GLU A 202 -7.68 -15.71 -15.31
C GLU A 202 -6.95 -15.12 -14.11
N VAL A 203 -7.52 -15.28 -12.93
CA VAL A 203 -6.96 -14.76 -11.68
C VAL A 203 -6.81 -15.90 -10.68
N ALA A 204 -5.59 -16.09 -10.17
CA ALA A 204 -5.30 -16.94 -9.04
C ALA A 204 -4.89 -16.08 -7.83
N VAL A 205 -5.65 -16.16 -6.75
CA VAL A 205 -5.34 -15.46 -5.50
C VAL A 205 -4.87 -16.45 -4.45
N ARG A 206 -3.85 -16.07 -3.68
CA ARG A 206 -3.32 -16.87 -2.58
C ARG A 206 -2.93 -16.02 -1.37
N ASN A 207 -3.37 -16.45 -0.20
CA ASN A 207 -2.87 -15.98 1.09
C ASN A 207 -2.31 -17.20 1.87
N LYS A 208 -2.00 -17.04 3.16
CA LYS A 208 -1.44 -18.13 3.98
C LYS A 208 -2.37 -19.34 4.16
N SER A 209 -3.68 -19.14 4.04
CA SER A 209 -4.72 -20.12 4.38
C SER A 209 -5.47 -20.69 3.17
N GLN A 210 -5.56 -19.92 2.08
CA GLN A 210 -6.46 -20.20 0.97
C GLN A 210 -5.79 -19.90 -0.36
N ARG A 211 -6.15 -20.70 -1.36
CA ARG A 211 -5.89 -20.44 -2.77
C ARG A 211 -7.19 -20.58 -3.55
N ARG A 212 -7.52 -19.58 -4.35
CA ARG A 212 -8.73 -19.58 -5.19
C ARG A 212 -8.37 -19.15 -6.61
N ARG A 213 -9.13 -19.64 -7.58
CA ARG A 213 -9.07 -19.20 -8.97
C ARG A 213 -10.45 -18.75 -9.44
N ALA A 214 -10.49 -17.74 -10.30
CA ALA A 214 -11.68 -17.38 -11.04
C ALA A 214 -11.31 -16.69 -12.36
N VAL A 215 -12.32 -16.42 -13.16
CA VAL A 215 -12.20 -15.56 -14.33
C VAL A 215 -12.88 -14.23 -14.03
N VAL A 216 -12.16 -13.13 -14.24
CA VAL A 216 -12.69 -11.77 -14.19
C VAL A 216 -12.97 -11.32 -15.63
N THR A 217 -14.23 -11.05 -15.94
CA THR A 217 -14.66 -10.58 -17.25
C THR A 217 -14.79 -9.07 -17.25
N LEU A 218 -14.05 -8.39 -18.13
CA LEU A 218 -14.17 -6.96 -18.39
C LEU A 218 -14.91 -6.70 -19.71
N GLY A 219 -15.68 -5.62 -19.74
CA GLY A 219 -16.45 -5.21 -20.91
C GLY A 219 -17.66 -6.11 -21.20
N GLU A 220 -17.98 -6.28 -22.47
CA GLU A 220 -19.09 -7.12 -22.93
C GLU A 220 -18.87 -8.58 -22.51
N ARG A 221 -19.91 -9.15 -21.88
CA ARG A 221 -19.93 -10.55 -21.48
C ARG A 221 -20.06 -11.48 -22.69
N PRO A 222 -19.56 -12.73 -22.61
CA PRO A 222 -19.82 -13.74 -23.63
C PRO A 222 -21.33 -13.86 -23.88
N ARG A 223 -21.76 -13.67 -25.12
CA ARG A 223 -23.10 -14.10 -25.53
C ARG A 223 -23.04 -15.60 -25.74
N LEU A 224 -23.69 -16.37 -24.88
CA LEU A 224 -23.94 -17.79 -25.12
C LEU A 224 -24.87 -17.88 -26.35
N GLN A 225 -24.30 -18.10 -27.52
CA GLN A 225 -25.10 -18.54 -28.66
C GLN A 225 -25.33 -20.03 -28.50
N ALA A 226 -26.58 -20.43 -28.30
CA ALA A 226 -26.95 -21.83 -28.40
C ALA A 226 -26.64 -22.28 -29.83
N VAL A 227 -25.65 -23.15 -29.98
CA VAL A 227 -25.38 -23.82 -31.25
C VAL A 227 -26.51 -24.83 -31.43
N GLY A 228 -27.54 -24.43 -32.17
CA GLY A 228 -28.63 -25.30 -32.61
C GLY A 228 -28.09 -26.34 -33.59
N SER A 229 -28.45 -27.59 -33.31
CA SER A 229 -28.15 -28.83 -34.04
C SER A 229 -28.54 -28.82 -35.50
#